data_AF-A0A3D3LTF3-F1
#
_entry.id   AF-A0A3D3LTF3-F1
#
_cell.length_a   1.000
_cell.length_b   1.000
_cell.length_c   1.000
_cell.angle_alpha   90.00
_cell.angle_beta   90.00
_cell.angle_gamma   90.00
#
_symmetry.space_group_name_H-M   'P 1'
#
loop_
_entity.id
_entity.type
_entity.pdbx_description
1 polymer ?
#
loop_
_entity_poly.entity_id
_entity_poly.type
_entity_poly.pdbx_seq_one_letter_code
_entity_poly.pdbx_strand_id
1 'polypeptide(L)'
;GDIQLTLSQTIPLTGAIIVTTPQEISLIDAKKGFSMFEKVNVQTIGIIENMSYYNLPDGSIDYIFGKDGGKNMCDELGIPLLGQIPINKKIREGGDLGKPVS
;
A
#
# COMPACT_ATOMS: atom_id res chain seq x y z
N GLY A 1 14.50 9.78 2.77
CA GLY A 1 15.05 9.21 4.02
C GLY A 1 14.52 9.94 5.23
N ASP A 2 14.83 11.22 5.37
CA ASP A 2 14.61 11.93 6.65
C ASP A 2 13.18 12.38 6.98
N ILE A 3 12.29 12.60 6.00
CA ILE A 3 10.92 13.07 6.27
C ILE A 3 10.15 12.10 7.19
N GLN A 4 10.32 10.79 6.98
CA GLN A 4 9.68 9.76 7.80
C GLN A 4 10.23 9.76 9.24
N LEU A 5 11.52 10.08 9.43
CA LEU A 5 12.16 10.10 10.75
C LEU A 5 11.74 11.36 11.51
N THR A 6 11.79 12.54 10.86
CA THR A 6 11.39 13.81 11.45
C THR A 6 9.92 13.82 11.86
N LEU A 7 9.00 13.30 11.03
CA LEU A 7 7.57 13.25 11.38
C LEU A 7 7.30 12.33 12.59
N SER A 8 7.95 11.16 12.66
CA SER A 8 7.80 10.25 13.80
C SER A 8 8.32 10.82 15.12
N GLN A 9 9.29 11.73 15.06
CA GLN A 9 9.86 12.39 16.24
C GLN A 9 9.09 13.66 16.66
N THR A 10 8.33 14.26 15.75
CA THR A 10 7.66 15.56 15.98
C THR A 10 6.20 15.40 16.40
N ILE A 11 5.56 14.28 16.06
CA ILE A 11 4.14 14.03 16.34
C ILE A 11 4.00 12.61 16.90
N PRO A 12 3.27 12.40 18.01
CA PRO A 12 2.96 11.05 18.48
C PRO A 12 2.05 10.36 17.45
N LEU A 13 2.62 9.45 16.67
CA LEU A 13 1.91 8.66 15.69
C LEU A 13 1.21 7.49 16.40
N THR A 14 -0.13 7.44 16.35
CA THR A 14 -0.91 6.32 16.87
C THR A 14 -0.69 5.03 16.06
N GLY A 15 -0.35 5.17 14.79
CA GLY A 15 -0.01 4.05 13.91
C GLY A 15 0.20 4.50 12.48
N ALA A 16 0.59 3.56 11.63
CA ALA A 16 0.85 3.77 10.21
C ALA A 16 0.14 2.72 9.35
N ILE A 17 -0.32 3.13 8.17
CA ILE A 17 -0.78 2.24 7.11
C ILE A 17 0.23 2.31 5.98
N ILE A 18 0.69 1.16 5.51
CA ILE A 18 1.61 1.08 4.38
C ILE A 18 0.81 0.80 3.12
N VAL A 19 0.99 1.62 2.09
CA VAL A 19 0.41 1.41 0.78
C VAL A 19 1.52 0.96 -0.17
N THR A 20 1.33 -0.16 -0.84
CA THR A 20 2.29 -0.69 -1.82
C THR A 20 1.56 -1.18 -3.08
N THR A 21 2.30 -1.73 -4.03
CA THR A 21 1.78 -2.38 -5.23
C THR A 21 2.39 -3.79 -5.35
N PRO A 22 1.81 -4.74 -6.10
CA PRO A 22 2.22 -6.15 -6.03
C PRO A 22 3.65 -6.45 -6.54
N GLN A 23 4.28 -5.53 -7.26
CA GLN A 23 5.61 -5.70 -7.85
C GLN A 23 6.69 -5.80 -6.76
N GLU A 24 7.65 -6.68 -6.98
CA GLU A 24 8.74 -6.96 -6.05
C GLU A 24 9.51 -5.71 -5.61
N ILE A 25 9.76 -4.76 -6.52
CA ILE A 25 10.46 -3.50 -6.20
C ILE A 25 9.69 -2.65 -5.18
N SER A 26 8.37 -2.56 -5.32
CA SER A 26 7.50 -1.82 -4.39
C SER A 26 7.44 -2.51 -3.03
N LEU A 27 7.44 -3.85 -3.01
CA LEU A 27 7.45 -4.63 -1.79
C LEU A 27 8.74 -4.44 -0.99
N ILE A 28 9.89 -4.34 -1.66
CA ILE A 28 11.18 -4.08 -1.00
C ILE A 28 11.15 -2.74 -0.25
N ASP A 29 10.60 -1.69 -0.85
CA ASP A 29 10.51 -0.38 -0.20
C ASP A 29 9.45 -0.34 0.90
N ALA A 30 8.33 -1.05 0.72
CA ALA A 30 7.33 -1.24 1.77
C ALA A 30 7.92 -1.97 3.00
N LYS A 31 8.75 -3.01 2.79
CA LYS A 31 9.47 -3.72 3.86
C LYS A 31 10.43 -2.78 4.62
N LYS A 32 11.15 -1.92 3.91
CA LYS A 32 12.01 -0.90 4.56
C LYS A 32 11.19 0.08 5.40
N GLY A 33 10.05 0.54 4.88
CA GLY A 33 9.14 1.42 5.60
C GLY A 33 8.58 0.78 6.88
N PHE A 34 8.19 -0.50 6.80
CA PHE A 34 7.78 -1.29 7.96
C PHE A 34 8.89 -1.35 9.02
N SER A 35 10.11 -1.76 8.65
CA SER A 35 11.25 -1.82 9.57
C SER A 35 11.61 -0.45 10.17
N MET A 36 11.34 0.63 9.45
CA MET A 36 11.54 1.98 9.98
C MET A 36 10.51 2.29 11.07
N PHE A 37 9.23 2.01 10.85
CA PHE A 37 8.18 2.22 11.86
C PHE A 37 8.42 1.38 13.11
N GLU A 38 8.88 0.14 12.98
CA GLU A 38 9.27 -0.67 14.14
C GLU A 38 10.38 -0.01 14.96
N LYS A 39 11.41 0.54 14.32
CA LYS A 39 12.54 1.20 15.01
C LYS A 39 12.12 2.45 15.79
N VAL A 40 11.07 3.13 15.35
CA VAL A 40 10.53 4.33 16.02
C VAL A 40 9.30 4.04 16.87
N ASN A 41 9.02 2.76 17.16
CA ASN A 41 7.87 2.29 17.96
C ASN A 41 6.50 2.76 17.46
N VAL A 42 6.34 2.84 16.13
CA VAL A 42 5.05 3.17 15.51
C VAL A 42 4.38 1.87 15.07
N GLN A 43 3.16 1.62 15.57
CA GLN A 43 2.39 0.44 15.21
C GLN A 43 2.00 0.50 13.72
N THR A 44 2.38 -0.51 12.94
CA THR A 44 1.82 -0.68 11.59
C THR A 44 0.45 -1.34 11.72
N ILE A 45 -0.60 -0.61 11.34
CA ILE A 45 -2.00 -1.05 11.40
C ILE A 45 -2.26 -2.14 10.35
N GLY A 46 -1.59 -2.06 9.20
CA GLY A 46 -1.67 -3.05 8.14
C GLY A 46 -1.19 -2.50 6.80
N ILE A 47 -1.35 -3.32 5.75
CA ILE A 47 -0.96 -2.97 4.39
C ILE A 47 -2.19 -2.86 3.48
N ILE A 48 -2.19 -1.89 2.58
CA ILE A 48 -3.08 -1.85 1.43
C ILE A 48 -2.26 -2.13 0.17
N GLU A 49 -2.70 -3.11 -0.62
CA GLU A 49 -2.11 -3.40 -1.91
C GLU A 49 -2.90 -2.65 -3.00
N ASN A 50 -2.34 -1.54 -3.47
CA ASN A 50 -2.90 -0.73 -4.54
C ASN A 50 -2.52 -1.30 -5.91
N MET A 51 -3.31 -0.97 -6.94
CA MET A 51 -3.11 -1.45 -8.31
C MET A 51 -2.96 -2.97 -8.41
N SER A 52 -3.71 -3.69 -7.57
CA SER A 52 -3.61 -5.15 -7.36
C SER A 52 -4.05 -5.97 -8.57
N TYR A 53 -5.02 -5.47 -9.33
CA TYR A 53 -5.52 -6.11 -10.55
C TYR A 53 -6.30 -5.10 -11.42
N TYR A 54 -6.61 -5.47 -12.65
CA TYR A 54 -7.42 -4.71 -13.58
C TYR A 54 -8.59 -5.56 -14.08
N ASN A 55 -9.81 -5.03 -13.98
CA ASN A 55 -11.00 -5.69 -14.52
C ASN A 55 -11.08 -5.41 -16.03
N LEU A 56 -11.03 -6.48 -16.83
CA LEU A 56 -11.17 -6.39 -18.27
C LEU A 56 -12.66 -6.25 -18.67
N PRO A 57 -12.96 -5.68 -19.86
CA PRO A 57 -14.35 -5.49 -20.31
C PRO A 57 -15.16 -6.78 -20.45
N ASP A 58 -14.49 -7.92 -20.60
CA ASP A 58 -15.10 -9.25 -20.68
C ASP A 58 -15.41 -9.88 -19.30
N GLY A 59 -15.12 -9.16 -18.22
CA GLY A 59 -15.33 -9.60 -16.84
C GLY A 59 -14.18 -10.43 -16.27
N SER A 60 -13.12 -10.69 -17.04
CA SER A 60 -11.92 -11.34 -16.53
C SER A 60 -11.05 -10.36 -15.74
N ILE A 61 -10.11 -10.91 -14.96
CA ILE A 61 -9.18 -10.14 -14.12
C ILE A 61 -7.77 -10.33 -14.67
N ASP A 62 -7.07 -9.22 -14.89
CA ASP A 62 -5.68 -9.18 -15.29
C ASP A 62 -4.79 -8.66 -14.15
N TYR A 63 -3.70 -9.35 -13.87
CA TYR A 63 -2.75 -9.05 -12.80
C TYR A 63 -1.48 -8.45 -13.39
N ILE A 64 -1.62 -7.32 -14.10
CA ILE A 64 -0.54 -6.70 -14.89
C ILE A 64 0.71 -6.31 -14.07
N PHE A 65 0.56 -6.22 -12.76
CA PHE A 65 1.61 -5.84 -11.82
C PHE A 65 2.03 -6.96 -10.87
N GLY A 66 1.61 -8.20 -11.17
CA GLY A 66 1.75 -9.33 -10.27
C GLY A 66 0.54 -9.52 -9.39
N LYS A 67 0.53 -10.63 -8.65
CA LYS A 67 -0.59 -11.07 -7.84
C LYS A 67 -0.12 -11.40 -6.43
N ASP A 68 -0.87 -10.96 -5.43
CA ASP A 68 -0.72 -11.30 -4.02
C ASP A 68 0.64 -10.92 -3.38
N GLY A 69 1.40 -9.99 -3.98
CA GLY A 69 2.72 -9.60 -3.48
C GLY A 69 2.68 -8.98 -2.07
N GLY A 70 1.78 -8.04 -1.86
CA GLY A 70 1.47 -7.41 -0.59
C GLY A 70 0.80 -8.37 0.40
N LYS A 71 -0.04 -9.29 -0.10
CA LYS A 71 -0.62 -10.37 0.74
C LYS A 71 0.49 -11.27 1.31
N ASN A 72 1.40 -11.74 0.47
CA ASN A 72 2.51 -12.59 0.90
C ASN A 72 3.41 -11.84 1.89
N MET A 73 3.68 -10.56 1.65
CA MET A 73 4.40 -9.71 2.59
C MET A 73 3.68 -9.57 3.94
N CYS A 74 2.35 -9.45 3.95
CA CYS A 74 1.56 -9.44 5.19
C CYS A 74 1.71 -10.74 5.97
N ASP A 75 1.61 -11.89 5.28
CA ASP A 75 1.77 -13.22 5.86
C ASP A 75 3.18 -13.41 6.45
N GLU A 76 4.22 -12.91 5.78
CA GLU A 76 5.61 -12.93 6.25
C GLU A 76 5.87 -12.05 7.48
N LEU A 77 5.27 -10.85 7.51
CA LEU A 77 5.49 -9.86 8.57
C LEU A 77 4.52 -10.00 9.74
N GLY A 78 3.51 -10.87 9.64
CA GLY A 78 2.50 -11.07 10.69
C GLY A 78 1.59 -9.86 10.90
N ILE A 79 1.32 -9.08 9.85
CA ILE A 79 0.45 -7.89 9.89
C ILE A 79 -0.73 -8.05 8.95
N PRO A 80 -1.88 -7.38 9.18
CA PRO A 80 -3.06 -7.61 8.38
C PRO A 80 -2.99 -6.92 7.00
N LEU A 81 -3.49 -7.60 5.99
CA LEU A 81 -3.85 -6.99 4.71
C LEU A 81 -5.22 -6.31 4.87
N LEU A 82 -5.25 -4.99 4.75
CA LEU A 82 -6.45 -4.18 4.93
C LEU A 82 -7.31 -4.16 3.66
N GLY A 83 -6.72 -4.39 2.49
CA GLY A 83 -7.45 -4.49 1.24
C GLY A 83 -6.55 -4.52 0.01
N GLN A 84 -7.17 -4.92 -1.10
CA GLN A 84 -6.59 -4.91 -2.45
C GLN A 84 -7.43 -3.97 -3.31
N ILE A 85 -6.80 -2.92 -3.82
CA ILE A 85 -7.48 -1.90 -4.64
C ILE A 85 -7.15 -2.16 -6.11
N PRO A 86 -8.15 -2.31 -7.00
CA PRO A 86 -7.89 -2.48 -8.42
C PRO A 86 -7.49 -1.18 -9.10
N ILE A 87 -6.84 -1.31 -10.26
CA ILE A 87 -6.70 -0.21 -11.21
C ILE A 87 -8.09 0.14 -11.73
N ASN A 88 -8.51 1.38 -11.49
CA ASN A 88 -9.80 1.87 -11.96
C ASN A 88 -9.63 3.24 -12.62
N LYS A 89 -10.03 3.32 -13.89
CA LYS A 89 -9.96 4.54 -14.69
C LYS A 89 -10.68 5.72 -14.02
N LYS A 90 -11.82 5.48 -13.35
CA LYS A 90 -12.58 6.51 -12.65
C LYS A 90 -11.83 7.09 -11.45
N ILE A 91 -11.03 6.29 -10.73
CA ILE A 91 -10.19 6.78 -9.63
C ILE A 91 -9.18 7.79 -10.17
N ARG A 92 -8.48 7.43 -11.26
CA ARG A 92 -7.51 8.30 -11.91
C ARG A 92 -8.16 9.58 -12.43
N GLU A 93 -9.28 9.48 -13.14
CA GLU A 93 -10.00 10.64 -13.68
C GLU A 93 -10.54 11.57 -12.58
N GLY A 94 -11.10 10.99 -11.52
CA GLY A 94 -11.52 11.77 -10.36
C GLY A 94 -10.34 12.48 -9.68
N GLY A 95 -9.20 11.80 -9.53
CA GLY A 95 -7.97 12.38 -9.01
C GLY A 95 -7.47 13.56 -9.86
N ASP A 96 -7.38 13.38 -11.18
CA ASP A 96 -6.94 14.42 -12.13
C ASP A 96 -7.84 15.66 -12.07
N LEU A 97 -9.14 15.47 -11.84
CA LEU A 97 -10.14 16.54 -11.76
C LEU A 97 -10.30 17.14 -10.35
N GLY A 98 -9.52 16.69 -9.36
CA GLY A 98 -9.65 17.11 -7.97
C GLY A 98 -10.96 16.68 -7.30
N LYS A 99 -11.64 15.66 -7.85
CA LYS A 99 -12.89 15.07 -7.35
C LYS A 99 -12.68 13.56 -7.13
N PRO A 100 -12.07 13.16 -6.01
CA PRO A 100 -11.87 11.75 -5.69
C PRO A 100 -13.19 10.99 -5.78
N VAL A 101 -13.14 9.76 -6.30
CA VAL A 101 -14.33 8.90 -6.27
C VAL A 101 -14.69 8.61 -4.82
N SER A 102 -15.88 9.04 -4.42
CA SER A 102 -16.51 8.77 -3.13
C SER A 102 -17.38 7.53 -3.18
#